data_AF-A0A7C7X0N8-F1
#
_entry.id   AF-A0A7C7X0N8-F1
#
_cell.length_a   1.000
_cell.length_b   1.000
_cell.length_c   1.000
_cell.angle_alpha   90.00
_cell.angle_beta   90.00
_cell.angle_gamma   90.00
#
_symmetry.space_group_name_H-M   'P 1'
#
loop_
_entity.id
_entity.type
_entity.pdbx_description
1 polymer ?
#
loop_
_entity_poly.entity_id
_entity_poly.type
_entity_poly.pdbx_seq_one_letter_code
_entity_poly.pdbx_strand_id
1 'polypeptide(L)'
;MNLISKFGIAALTASALLLSGCTPTTELCSSEFSGRESYSQIFNGAAESSKVCIINASQLAEGGRYTFSDGLLYINGDIPANARINVDDGKLFVDGDVAEDARLSASVPEDISSYTTIIPISNGKSTIMVPQTHYNFEGFIYSQDTDPAIVVTGDIANDVTISSNHGVHLGGHSIGEDVSVRHTRSTDYSNITTGGTPSLTYQQALGL
;
A
#
# COMPACT_ATOMS: atom_id res chain seq x y z
N MET A 1 -30.96 -56.81 -28.14
CA MET A 1 -29.78 -57.52 -27.59
C MET A 1 -28.53 -56.95 -28.26
N ASN A 2 -27.54 -56.56 -27.45
CA ASN A 2 -26.12 -56.26 -27.75
C ASN A 2 -25.84 -55.06 -28.70
N LEU A 3 -25.39 -53.87 -28.28
CA LEU A 3 -24.23 -53.39 -27.48
C LEU A 3 -22.87 -53.42 -28.24
N ILE A 4 -22.08 -52.34 -28.03
CA ILE A 4 -20.66 -52.08 -28.38
C ILE A 4 -20.48 -51.21 -29.64
N SER A 5 -20.31 -49.87 -29.50
CA SER A 5 -19.08 -49.11 -29.19
C SER A 5 -18.10 -48.97 -30.37
N LYS A 6 -17.78 -47.71 -30.69
CA LYS A 6 -16.41 -47.26 -30.96
C LYS A 6 -16.28 -45.77 -30.60
N PHE A 7 -15.44 -45.57 -29.60
CA PHE A 7 -15.02 -44.31 -29.03
C PHE A 7 -14.21 -43.49 -30.04
N GLY A 8 -14.55 -42.21 -30.17
CA GLY A 8 -13.67 -41.17 -30.69
C GLY A 8 -13.44 -40.15 -29.59
N ILE A 9 -12.43 -40.38 -28.75
CA ILE A 9 -12.01 -39.43 -27.71
C ILE A 9 -11.29 -38.29 -28.43
N ALA A 10 -11.99 -37.17 -28.63
CA ALA A 10 -11.35 -35.90 -28.96
C ALA A 10 -10.72 -35.38 -27.68
N ALA A 11 -9.41 -35.55 -27.54
CA ALA A 11 -8.64 -34.97 -26.46
C ALA A 11 -8.70 -33.44 -26.56
N LEU A 12 -9.46 -32.82 -25.66
CA LEU A 12 -9.36 -31.40 -25.33
C LEU A 12 -8.00 -31.17 -24.65
N THR A 13 -6.97 -30.88 -25.43
CA THR A 13 -5.76 -30.27 -24.90
C THR A 13 -6.06 -28.81 -24.58
N ALA A 14 -6.67 -28.58 -23.41
CA ALA A 14 -6.65 -27.27 -22.78
C ALA A 14 -5.19 -26.98 -22.42
N SER A 15 -4.52 -26.26 -23.30
CA SER A 15 -3.23 -25.66 -22.98
C SER A 15 -3.50 -24.59 -21.94
N ALA A 16 -3.39 -24.95 -20.66
CA ALA A 16 -3.23 -24.00 -19.59
C ALA A 16 -1.89 -23.29 -19.83
N LEU A 17 -1.95 -22.17 -20.56
CA LEU A 17 -0.89 -21.17 -20.48
C LEU A 17 -0.83 -20.75 -19.02
N LEU A 18 0.15 -21.29 -18.30
CA LEU A 18 0.75 -20.67 -17.13
C LEU A 18 1.40 -19.37 -17.60
N LEU A 19 0.56 -18.38 -17.95
CA LEU A 19 0.95 -16.99 -17.91
C LEU A 19 1.31 -16.75 -16.45
N SER A 20 2.59 -16.63 -16.16
CA SER A 20 3.10 -15.97 -14.97
C SER A 20 2.52 -14.55 -15.00
N GLY A 21 1.28 -14.45 -14.54
CA GLY A 21 0.43 -13.29 -14.65
C GLY A 21 1.04 -12.22 -13.79
N CYS A 22 1.58 -11.20 -14.44
CA CYS A 22 1.65 -9.90 -13.80
C CYS A 22 0.19 -9.51 -13.55
N THR A 23 -0.34 -9.77 -12.35
CA THR A 23 -1.68 -9.32 -11.98
C THR A 23 -1.69 -7.80 -12.20
N PRO A 24 -2.50 -7.28 -13.13
CA PRO A 24 -2.49 -5.87 -13.44
C PRO A 24 -2.87 -5.09 -12.18
N THR A 25 -2.18 -3.98 -11.95
CA THR A 25 -2.58 -3.03 -10.91
C THR A 25 -3.88 -2.37 -11.33
N THR A 26 -4.87 -2.37 -10.44
CA THR A 26 -6.19 -1.80 -10.66
C THR A 26 -6.32 -0.50 -9.89
N GLU A 27 -6.63 0.60 -10.59
CA GLU A 27 -6.91 1.88 -9.93
C GLU A 27 -8.31 1.85 -9.31
N LEU A 28 -8.38 1.99 -7.99
CA LEU A 28 -9.62 2.05 -7.21
C LEU A 28 -10.32 3.38 -7.43
N CYS A 29 -11.65 3.36 -7.42
CA CYS A 29 -12.47 4.53 -7.74
C CYS A 29 -12.01 5.19 -9.05
N SER A 30 -11.81 4.35 -10.06
CA SER A 30 -11.70 4.77 -11.46
C SER A 30 -13.01 4.44 -12.17
N SER A 31 -13.17 4.89 -13.42
CA SER A 31 -14.35 4.53 -14.23
C SER A 31 -14.55 3.01 -14.38
N GLU A 32 -13.49 2.22 -14.16
CA GLU A 32 -13.48 0.77 -14.30
C GLU A 32 -13.66 0.01 -12.98
N PHE A 33 -13.55 0.70 -11.83
CA PHE A 33 -13.67 0.10 -10.50
C PHE A 33 -14.67 0.87 -9.62
N SER A 34 -15.85 0.27 -9.43
CA SER A 34 -17.00 0.91 -8.79
C SER A 34 -16.81 1.14 -7.29
N GLY A 35 -16.43 2.36 -6.91
CA GLY A 35 -16.54 2.87 -5.54
C GLY A 35 -17.50 4.06 -5.44
N ARG A 36 -17.88 4.44 -4.22
CA ARG A 36 -18.63 5.66 -3.97
C ARG A 36 -17.66 6.81 -3.73
N GLU A 37 -17.73 7.81 -4.58
CA GLU A 37 -16.86 8.98 -4.49
C GLU A 37 -17.56 10.16 -3.80
N SER A 38 -16.79 10.92 -3.03
CA SER A 38 -17.16 12.23 -2.50
C SER A 38 -15.90 13.09 -2.34
N TYR A 39 -16.06 14.33 -1.87
CA TYR A 39 -14.93 15.22 -1.59
C TYR A 39 -15.09 15.77 -0.18
N SER A 40 -14.00 15.76 0.60
CA SER A 40 -13.96 16.27 1.96
C SER A 40 -12.57 16.80 2.29
N GLN A 41 -12.47 17.65 3.30
CA GLN A 41 -11.18 17.88 3.95
C GLN A 41 -10.81 16.62 4.72
N ILE A 42 -9.66 16.03 4.39
CA ILE A 42 -9.15 14.80 5.01
C ILE A 42 -7.85 15.04 5.79
N PHE A 43 -7.21 16.19 5.57
CA PHE A 43 -6.01 16.63 6.25
C PHE A 43 -6.33 17.88 7.06
N ASN A 44 -5.99 17.88 8.34
CA ASN A 44 -6.15 19.08 9.16
C ASN A 44 -5.20 20.18 8.67
N GLY A 45 -5.76 21.38 8.41
CA GLY A 45 -5.02 22.51 7.85
C GLY A 45 -5.03 22.58 6.32
N ALA A 46 -5.65 21.62 5.62
CA ALA A 46 -5.89 21.75 4.18
C ALA A 46 -6.98 22.79 3.87
N ALA A 47 -6.71 23.67 2.91
CA ALA A 47 -7.69 24.62 2.40
C ALA A 47 -8.67 23.97 1.41
N GLU A 48 -8.22 22.93 0.70
CA GLU A 48 -8.96 22.26 -0.36
C GLU A 48 -9.53 20.92 0.09
N SER A 49 -10.57 20.46 -0.60
CA SER A 49 -11.15 19.13 -0.38
C SER A 49 -10.46 18.10 -1.27
N SER A 50 -10.08 16.97 -0.69
CA SER A 50 -9.52 15.82 -1.42
C SER A 50 -10.59 14.79 -1.73
N LYS A 51 -10.28 13.90 -2.67
CA LYS A 51 -11.17 12.79 -3.03
C LYS A 51 -11.34 11.84 -1.85
N VAL A 52 -12.57 11.36 -1.63
CA VAL A 52 -12.89 10.28 -0.71
C VAL A 52 -13.50 9.14 -1.52
N CYS A 53 -12.84 8.00 -1.51
CA CYS A 53 -13.23 6.78 -2.20
C CYS A 53 -13.69 5.74 -1.16
N ILE A 54 -14.95 5.30 -1.24
CA ILE A 54 -15.47 4.24 -0.38
C ILE A 54 -15.73 3.00 -1.23
N ILE A 55 -15.09 1.89 -0.90
CA ILE A 55 -15.32 0.58 -1.55
C ILE A 55 -15.72 -0.48 -0.54
N ASN A 56 -16.35 -1.55 -1.00
CA ASN A 56 -16.54 -2.76 -0.20
C ASN A 56 -15.42 -3.74 -0.52
N ALA A 57 -14.86 -4.39 0.49
CA ALA A 57 -13.75 -5.32 0.34
C ALA A 57 -14.14 -6.58 -0.46
N SER A 58 -15.44 -6.88 -0.59
CA SER A 58 -15.96 -7.94 -1.48
C SER A 58 -15.65 -7.73 -2.97
N GLN A 59 -15.21 -6.52 -3.34
CA GLN A 59 -14.73 -6.20 -4.69
C GLN A 59 -13.24 -6.52 -4.88
N LEU A 60 -12.52 -6.76 -3.78
CA LEU A 60 -11.11 -7.10 -3.78
C LEU A 60 -10.97 -8.62 -3.96
N ALA A 61 -9.99 -9.01 -4.77
CA ALA A 61 -9.63 -10.39 -5.01
C ALA A 61 -8.37 -10.73 -4.21
N GLU A 62 -8.27 -11.99 -3.80
CA GLU A 62 -7.04 -12.55 -3.25
C GLU A 62 -5.87 -12.36 -4.22
N GLY A 63 -4.74 -11.89 -3.72
CA GLY A 63 -3.56 -11.58 -4.54
C GLY A 63 -3.73 -10.38 -5.49
N GLY A 64 -4.85 -9.65 -5.40
CA GLY A 64 -5.13 -8.45 -6.19
C GLY A 64 -4.17 -7.30 -5.88
N ARG A 65 -3.93 -6.44 -6.87
CA ARG A 65 -3.07 -5.26 -6.76
C ARG A 65 -3.88 -4.01 -7.04
N TYR A 66 -3.88 -3.08 -6.09
CA TYR A 66 -4.76 -1.93 -6.11
C TYR A 66 -4.01 -0.65 -5.76
N THR A 67 -4.31 0.42 -6.48
CA THR A 67 -3.77 1.76 -6.24
C THR A 67 -4.90 2.78 -6.06
N PHE A 68 -4.62 3.83 -5.30
CA PHE A 68 -5.47 5.00 -5.19
C PHE A 68 -4.57 6.24 -5.10
N SER A 69 -4.68 7.11 -6.09
CA SER A 69 -3.63 8.11 -6.38
C SER A 69 -3.59 9.34 -5.47
N ASP A 70 -4.72 9.73 -4.85
CA ASP A 70 -4.81 10.90 -3.97
C ASP A 70 -6.11 10.82 -3.16
N GLY A 71 -6.01 11.12 -1.87
CA GLY A 71 -7.15 11.38 -1.00
C GLY A 71 -7.35 10.34 0.11
N LEU A 72 -8.59 10.10 0.51
CA LEU A 72 -8.93 9.08 1.50
C LEU A 72 -9.55 7.86 0.83
N LEU A 73 -8.90 6.71 0.96
CA LEU A 73 -9.48 5.42 0.63
C LEU A 73 -10.08 4.79 1.89
N TYR A 74 -11.39 4.53 1.86
CA TYR A 74 -12.12 3.80 2.89
C TYR A 74 -12.56 2.44 2.34
N ILE A 75 -12.16 1.37 3.00
CA ILE A 75 -12.53 0.00 2.65
C ILE A 75 -13.42 -0.56 3.76
N ASN A 76 -14.65 -0.95 3.41
CA ASN A 76 -15.57 -1.63 4.31
C ASN A 76 -15.47 -3.15 4.13
N GLY A 77 -15.09 -3.87 5.19
CA GLY A 77 -14.91 -5.32 5.21
C GLY A 77 -13.45 -5.76 5.10
N ASP A 78 -13.27 -7.08 5.10
CA ASP A 78 -11.96 -7.70 5.31
C ASP A 78 -11.07 -7.67 4.07
N ILE A 79 -9.80 -7.30 4.25
CA ILE A 79 -8.79 -7.35 3.19
C ILE A 79 -8.41 -8.81 2.91
N PRO A 80 -8.56 -9.29 1.67
CA PRO A 80 -8.26 -10.69 1.34
C PRO A 80 -6.76 -10.96 1.38
N ALA A 81 -6.40 -12.25 1.54
CA ALA A 81 -5.01 -12.68 1.64
C ALA A 81 -4.20 -12.25 0.40
N ASN A 82 -2.91 -11.99 0.60
CA ASN A 82 -1.97 -11.59 -0.45
C ASN A 82 -2.33 -10.30 -1.22
N ALA A 83 -3.41 -9.60 -0.86
CA ALA A 83 -3.81 -8.37 -1.53
C ALA A 83 -2.81 -7.24 -1.27
N ARG A 84 -2.65 -6.36 -2.25
CA ARG A 84 -1.76 -5.21 -2.16
C ARG A 84 -2.54 -3.94 -2.41
N ILE A 85 -2.64 -3.09 -1.39
CA ILE A 85 -3.30 -1.79 -1.45
C ILE A 85 -2.22 -0.71 -1.30
N ASN A 86 -2.13 0.19 -2.27
CA ASN A 86 -1.26 1.36 -2.22
C ASN A 86 -2.08 2.64 -2.35
N VAL A 87 -1.95 3.54 -1.37
CA VAL A 87 -2.53 4.87 -1.41
C VAL A 87 -1.40 5.89 -1.54
N ASP A 88 -1.35 6.58 -2.66
CA ASP A 88 -0.41 7.67 -2.88
C ASP A 88 -1.06 8.99 -2.42
N ASP A 89 -0.26 9.91 -1.90
CA ASP A 89 -0.68 11.25 -1.44
C ASP A 89 -2.00 11.29 -0.63
N GLY A 90 -2.16 10.36 0.30
CA GLY A 90 -3.46 10.08 0.90
C GLY A 90 -3.44 9.28 2.20
N LYS A 91 -4.63 8.93 2.65
CA LYS A 91 -4.91 8.12 3.85
C LYS A 91 -5.68 6.86 3.49
N LEU A 92 -5.46 5.79 4.26
CA LEU A 92 -6.15 4.51 4.16
C LEU A 92 -6.89 4.20 5.46
N PHE A 93 -8.20 3.93 5.35
CA PHE A 93 -9.02 3.43 6.44
C PHE A 93 -9.60 2.07 6.05
N VAL A 94 -9.39 1.06 6.89
CA VAL A 94 -9.94 -0.29 6.74
C VAL A 94 -10.85 -0.58 7.93
N ASP A 95 -12.13 -0.79 7.64
CA ASP A 95 -13.13 -1.24 8.61
C ASP A 95 -13.36 -2.75 8.46
N GLY A 96 -12.42 -3.55 8.97
CA GLY A 96 -12.43 -5.00 8.83
C GLY A 96 -11.08 -5.62 9.15
N ASP A 97 -11.02 -6.95 9.06
CA ASP A 97 -9.82 -7.72 9.34
C ASP A 97 -8.84 -7.67 8.16
N VAL A 98 -7.56 -7.94 8.42
CA VAL A 98 -6.52 -8.03 7.38
C VAL A 98 -5.95 -9.43 7.37
N ALA A 99 -6.22 -10.15 6.28
CA ALA A 99 -5.77 -11.53 6.11
C ALA A 99 -4.25 -11.63 5.84
N GLU A 100 -3.74 -12.85 5.92
CA GLU A 100 -2.31 -13.17 5.82
C GLU A 100 -1.66 -12.69 4.52
N ASP A 101 -0.36 -12.38 4.60
CA ASP A 101 0.49 -11.91 3.48
C ASP A 101 0.01 -10.62 2.78
N ALA A 102 -1.04 -9.97 3.28
CA ALA A 102 -1.54 -8.72 2.74
C ALA A 102 -0.52 -7.59 2.94
N ARG A 103 -0.54 -6.62 2.02
CA ARG A 103 0.36 -5.47 2.03
C ARG A 103 -0.43 -4.19 1.89
N LEU A 104 -0.35 -3.34 2.91
CA LEU A 104 -1.01 -2.04 2.94
C LEU A 104 0.06 -0.95 2.95
N SER A 105 -0.03 0.00 2.02
CA SER A 105 0.80 1.18 2.03
C SER A 105 -0.01 2.45 1.82
N ALA A 106 0.36 3.49 2.56
CA ALA A 106 -0.15 4.83 2.36
C ALA A 106 0.97 5.84 2.54
N SER A 107 1.01 6.88 1.71
CA SER A 107 1.92 8.00 1.90
C SER A 107 1.12 9.30 1.94
N VAL A 108 1.31 10.11 2.98
CA VAL A 108 0.76 11.47 3.02
C VAL A 108 1.73 12.45 2.36
N PRO A 109 1.24 13.57 1.79
CA PRO A 109 2.08 14.49 1.03
C PRO A 109 3.23 15.10 1.86
N GLU A 110 4.45 14.96 1.35
CA GLU A 110 5.67 15.51 1.95
C GLU A 110 6.05 16.85 1.30
N ASP A 111 6.53 17.80 2.12
CA ASP A 111 7.25 18.96 1.63
C ASP A 111 8.74 18.58 1.49
N ILE A 112 9.22 18.57 0.25
CA ILE A 112 10.56 18.12 -0.10
C ILE A 112 11.26 19.24 -0.86
N SER A 113 12.39 19.71 -0.34
CA SER A 113 13.30 20.58 -1.06
C SER A 113 14.35 19.74 -1.80
N SER A 114 14.86 20.25 -2.93
CA SER A 114 15.96 19.58 -3.63
C SER A 114 17.00 20.58 -4.12
N TYR A 115 18.25 20.12 -4.16
CA TYR A 115 19.36 20.88 -4.72
C TYR A 115 20.31 19.94 -5.47
N THR A 116 20.92 20.43 -6.55
CA THR A 116 21.87 19.65 -7.35
C THR A 116 23.29 20.10 -7.07
N THR A 117 24.16 19.15 -6.72
CA THR A 117 25.61 19.35 -6.65
C THR A 117 26.28 18.72 -7.86
N ILE A 118 27.49 19.20 -8.21
CA ILE A 118 28.32 18.57 -9.24
C ILE A 118 29.46 17.86 -8.54
N ILE A 119 29.47 16.53 -8.62
CA ILE A 119 30.53 15.71 -8.04
C ILE A 119 31.52 15.25 -9.13
N PRO A 120 32.84 15.40 -8.91
CA PRO A 120 33.84 14.83 -9.80
C PRO A 120 34.00 13.33 -9.53
N ILE A 121 33.70 12.50 -10.52
CA ILE A 121 34.03 11.06 -10.47
C ILE A 121 35.28 10.84 -11.31
N SER A 122 36.34 10.36 -10.67
CA SER A 122 37.61 10.04 -11.33
C SER A 122 37.88 8.54 -11.29
N ASN A 123 38.32 7.98 -12.42
CA ASN A 123 38.85 6.62 -12.52
C ASN A 123 40.38 6.59 -12.61
N GLY A 124 41.04 7.70 -12.24
CA GLY A 124 42.50 7.85 -12.32
C GLY A 124 43.06 8.22 -13.71
N LYS A 125 42.24 8.22 -14.77
CA LYS A 125 42.64 8.65 -16.13
C LYS A 125 41.83 9.82 -16.68
N SER A 126 40.57 9.95 -16.24
CA SER A 126 39.68 11.05 -16.60
C SER A 126 38.82 11.42 -15.40
N THR A 127 38.44 12.69 -15.30
CA THR A 127 37.43 13.17 -14.36
C THR A 127 36.18 13.54 -15.14
N ILE A 128 35.05 12.98 -14.75
CA ILE A 128 33.73 13.32 -15.29
C ILE A 128 32.96 14.06 -14.20
N MET A 129 32.34 15.17 -14.56
CA MET A 129 31.48 15.95 -13.68
C MET A 129 30.07 15.36 -13.76
N VAL A 130 29.57 14.77 -12.67
CA VAL A 130 28.25 14.14 -12.62
C VAL A 130 27.33 14.98 -11.73
N PRO A 131 26.16 15.42 -12.22
CA PRO A 131 25.18 16.06 -11.38
C PRO A 131 24.57 15.02 -10.42
N GLN A 132 24.55 15.34 -9.13
CA GLN A 132 23.86 14.57 -8.10
C GLN A 132 22.78 15.46 -7.47
N THR A 133 21.51 15.04 -7.55
CA THR A 133 20.40 15.74 -6.89
C THR A 133 20.20 15.17 -5.49
N HIS A 134 20.21 16.06 -4.51
CA HIS A 134 19.91 15.76 -3.12
C HIS A 134 18.48 16.22 -2.81
N TYR A 135 17.79 15.44 -1.99
CA TYR A 135 16.44 15.72 -1.52
C TYR A 135 16.46 15.85 0.00
N ASN A 136 15.92 16.95 0.52
CA ASN A 136 15.74 17.15 1.94
C ASN A 136 14.24 17.09 2.26
N PHE A 137 13.89 16.31 3.27
CA PHE A 137 12.56 16.33 3.84
C PHE A 137 12.44 17.56 4.76
N GLU A 138 11.52 18.47 4.43
CA GLU A 138 11.26 19.69 5.20
C GLU A 138 10.06 19.51 6.16
N GLY A 139 9.24 18.48 5.95
CA GLY A 139 8.07 18.15 6.76
C GLY A 139 6.95 17.57 5.92
N PHE A 140 5.75 17.46 6.50
CA PHE A 140 4.53 17.19 5.74
C PHE A 140 3.90 18.50 5.30
N ILE A 141 3.27 18.51 4.12
CA ILE A 141 2.55 19.69 3.60
C ILE A 141 1.49 20.14 4.63
N TYR A 142 0.82 19.18 5.26
CA TYR A 142 -0.19 19.42 6.30
C TYR A 142 0.38 19.15 7.70
N SER A 143 1.29 20.02 8.14
CA SER A 143 1.99 19.86 9.44
C SER A 143 1.09 19.89 10.69
N GLN A 144 -0.16 20.37 10.56
CA GLN A 144 -1.14 20.35 11.64
C GLN A 144 -1.93 19.03 11.70
N ASP A 145 -1.76 18.17 10.69
CA ASP A 145 -2.44 16.89 10.62
C ASP A 145 -1.72 15.83 11.44
N THR A 146 -2.29 15.53 12.60
CA THR A 146 -1.80 14.52 13.53
C THR A 146 -2.49 13.17 13.37
N ASP A 147 -3.47 13.08 12.46
CA ASP A 147 -4.22 11.87 12.23
C ASP A 147 -3.37 10.84 11.49
N PRO A 148 -3.44 9.55 11.84
CA PRO A 148 -2.67 8.50 11.17
C PRO A 148 -3.02 8.40 9.69
N ALA A 149 -2.02 8.06 8.87
CA ALA A 149 -2.17 7.77 7.46
C ALA A 149 -2.83 6.41 7.20
N ILE A 150 -2.64 5.43 8.09
CA ILE A 150 -3.28 4.11 7.99
C ILE A 150 -4.04 3.81 9.28
N VAL A 151 -5.31 3.45 9.13
CA VAL A 151 -6.17 2.97 10.22
C VAL A 151 -6.74 1.61 9.83
N VAL A 152 -6.57 0.61 10.69
CA VAL A 152 -7.22 -0.71 10.60
C VAL A 152 -7.98 -0.96 11.89
N THR A 153 -9.29 -1.19 11.82
CA THR A 153 -10.13 -1.40 13.02
C THR A 153 -10.23 -2.86 13.44
N GLY A 154 -10.12 -3.80 12.50
CA GLY A 154 -10.21 -5.25 12.74
C GLY A 154 -8.89 -5.91 13.12
N ASP A 155 -8.94 -7.23 13.24
CA ASP A 155 -7.82 -8.08 13.60
C ASP A 155 -6.83 -8.23 12.44
N ILE A 156 -5.56 -8.47 12.75
CA ILE A 156 -4.48 -8.55 11.76
C ILE A 156 -3.86 -9.93 11.85
N ALA A 157 -3.90 -10.66 10.73
CA ALA A 157 -3.29 -11.98 10.61
C ALA A 157 -1.75 -11.94 10.59
N ASN A 158 -1.13 -13.11 10.53
CA ASN A 158 0.31 -13.27 10.38
C ASN A 158 0.83 -12.66 9.06
N ASP A 159 2.10 -12.26 9.06
CA ASP A 159 2.87 -11.89 7.86
C ASP A 159 2.33 -10.69 7.07
N VAL A 160 1.46 -9.89 7.70
CA VAL A 160 0.96 -8.63 7.14
C VAL A 160 2.06 -7.58 7.16
N THR A 161 2.24 -6.90 6.02
CA THR A 161 3.14 -5.75 5.91
C THR A 161 2.36 -4.46 5.81
N ILE A 162 2.61 -3.53 6.73
CA ILE A 162 2.03 -2.18 6.70
C ILE A 162 3.16 -1.17 6.58
N SER A 163 3.11 -0.30 5.57
CA SER A 163 4.14 0.71 5.31
C SER A 163 3.54 2.10 5.20
N SER A 164 4.10 3.06 5.92
CA SER A 164 3.63 4.44 5.88
C SER A 164 4.78 5.44 6.06
N ASN A 165 4.63 6.64 5.51
CA ASN A 165 5.51 7.76 5.87
C ASN A 165 4.97 8.58 7.06
N HIS A 166 3.76 8.31 7.54
CA HIS A 166 3.14 8.97 8.70
C HIS A 166 2.49 7.92 9.63
N GLY A 167 1.78 8.33 10.69
CA GLY A 167 1.27 7.46 11.74
C GLY A 167 0.42 6.28 11.26
N VAL A 168 0.45 5.18 12.01
CA VAL A 168 -0.33 3.97 11.77
C VAL A 168 -1.09 3.60 13.04
N HIS A 169 -2.40 3.35 12.92
CA HIS A 169 -3.27 2.92 14.02
C HIS A 169 -3.87 1.55 13.73
N LEU A 170 -3.63 0.59 14.63
CA LEU A 170 -4.11 -0.79 14.52
C LEU A 170 -4.98 -1.09 15.75
N GLY A 171 -6.30 -1.12 15.54
CA GLY A 171 -7.32 -1.21 16.58
C GLY A 171 -7.63 -2.63 17.06
N GLY A 172 -7.49 -3.63 16.19
CA GLY A 172 -7.72 -5.04 16.53
C GLY A 172 -6.50 -5.77 17.07
N HIS A 173 -6.67 -7.05 17.39
CA HIS A 173 -5.60 -7.92 17.87
C HIS A 173 -4.74 -8.41 16.70
N SER A 174 -3.42 -8.36 16.87
CA SER A 174 -2.50 -9.08 16.00
C SER A 174 -2.51 -10.57 16.37
N ILE A 175 -3.02 -11.41 15.49
CA ILE A 175 -3.03 -12.87 15.64
C ILE A 175 -1.78 -13.42 14.94
N GLY A 176 -0.59 -13.15 15.51
CA GLY A 176 0.63 -13.61 14.89
C GLY A 176 1.96 -13.15 15.45
N GLU A 177 3.03 -13.87 15.09
CA GLU A 177 4.42 -13.57 15.50
C GLU A 177 5.08 -12.47 14.64
N ASP A 178 4.58 -12.21 13.41
CA ASP A 178 5.25 -11.34 12.44
C ASP A 178 4.28 -10.33 11.77
N VAL A 179 3.89 -9.27 12.49
CA VAL A 179 3.34 -8.05 11.86
C VAL A 179 4.47 -7.04 11.69
N SER A 180 4.79 -6.69 10.44
CA SER A 180 5.84 -5.70 10.14
C SER A 180 5.21 -4.35 9.82
N VAL A 181 5.38 -3.39 10.73
CA VAL A 181 5.04 -1.98 10.48
C VAL A 181 6.33 -1.22 10.17
N ARG A 182 6.40 -0.66 8.97
CA ARG A 182 7.55 0.13 8.50
C ARG A 182 7.16 1.59 8.37
N HIS A 183 7.98 2.44 8.98
CA HIS A 183 7.89 3.89 8.82
C HIS A 183 9.08 4.37 7.99
N THR A 184 8.83 5.04 6.87
CA THR A 184 9.90 5.65 6.05
C THR A 184 10.36 7.00 6.61
N ARG A 185 9.52 7.65 7.45
CA ARG A 185 9.83 8.86 8.22
C ARG A 185 9.43 8.68 9.67
N SER A 186 10.20 9.25 10.61
CA SER A 186 9.85 9.23 12.04
C SER A 186 9.34 10.60 12.45
N THR A 187 8.03 10.75 12.55
CA THR A 187 7.45 11.83 13.38
C THR A 187 6.39 11.37 14.36
N ASP A 188 5.74 10.20 14.20
CA ASP A 188 4.67 9.79 15.12
C ASP A 188 4.50 8.28 15.36
N TYR A 189 3.84 8.00 16.49
CA TYR A 189 3.64 6.72 17.18
C TYR A 189 2.88 5.67 16.37
N SER A 190 3.36 4.43 16.38
CA SER A 190 2.54 3.25 16.13
C SER A 190 1.86 2.81 17.42
N ASN A 191 0.56 3.08 17.57
CA ASN A 191 -0.24 2.46 18.64
C ASN A 191 -0.70 1.10 18.13
N ILE A 192 0.04 0.06 18.49
CA ILE A 192 -0.31 -1.33 18.19
C ILE A 192 -0.80 -1.98 19.47
N THR A 193 -2.07 -2.39 19.52
CA THR A 193 -2.62 -3.16 20.64
C THR A 193 -2.44 -4.65 20.34
N THR A 194 -1.26 -5.19 20.61
CA THR A 194 -0.94 -6.58 20.23
C THR A 194 -1.10 -7.60 21.36
N GLY A 195 -1.50 -8.83 21.01
CA GLY A 195 -1.35 -10.03 21.84
C GLY A 195 0.04 -10.70 21.78
N GLY A 196 0.93 -10.25 20.88
CA GLY A 196 2.32 -10.71 20.69
C GLY A 196 3.23 -9.56 20.23
N THR A 197 4.54 -9.62 20.45
CA THR A 197 5.43 -8.45 20.22
C THR A 197 5.56 -8.12 18.73
N PRO A 198 5.11 -6.95 18.23
CA PRO A 198 5.24 -6.61 16.81
C PRO A 198 6.70 -6.34 16.45
N SER A 199 7.14 -6.81 15.27
CA SER A 199 8.48 -6.51 14.76
C SER A 199 8.47 -5.13 14.09
N LEU A 200 8.58 -4.09 14.91
CA LEU A 200 8.78 -2.71 14.44
C LEU A 200 10.14 -2.60 13.75
N THR A 201 10.14 -2.63 12.43
CA THR A 201 11.34 -2.41 11.63
C THR A 201 11.34 -0.97 11.14
N TYR A 202 12.10 -0.14 11.83
CA TYR A 202 12.34 1.23 11.41
C TYR A 202 13.44 1.25 10.34
N GLN A 203 13.09 1.49 9.08
CA GLN A 203 14.05 1.84 8.05
C GLN A 203 14.12 3.36 7.96
N GLN A 204 15.04 3.94 8.73
CA GLN A 204 15.48 5.30 8.48
C GLN A 204 15.98 5.34 7.03
N ALA A 205 15.30 6.06 6.15
CA ALA A 205 15.84 6.40 4.85
C ALA A 205 17.08 7.26 5.12
N LEU A 206 18.23 6.60 5.25
CA LEU A 206 19.52 7.26 5.38
C LEU A 206 19.67 8.11 4.12
N GLY A 207 19.56 9.43 4.31
CA GLY A 207 20.08 10.37 3.33
C GLY A 207 21.55 10.05 3.13
N LEU A 208 21.87 9.52 1.95
CA LEU A 208 23.21 9.36 1.41
C LEU A 208 23.21 9.94 0.00
#